data_AF-A0A537NFX9-F1
#
_entry.id   AF-A0A537NFX9-F1
#
_cell.length_a   1.000
_cell.length_b   1.000
_cell.length_c   1.000
_cell.angle_alpha   90.00
_cell.angle_beta   90.00
_cell.angle_gamma   90.00
#
_symmetry.space_group_name_H-M   'P 1'
#
loop_
_entity.id
_entity.type
_entity.pdbx_description
1 polymer ?
#
loop_
_entity_poly.entity_id
_entity_poly.type
_entity_poly.pdbx_seq_one_letter_code
_entity_poly.pdbx_strand_id
1 'polypeptide(L)' 'MLVLPDDVPAHPYQTSVDIASLAPNAEVTVYPWKEPPELKARTINRVRTFLKAHQPVTAAR' A
#
# COMPACT_ATOMS: atom_id res chain seq x y z
N MET A 1 -6.58 -3.44 -3.88
CA MET A 1 -6.42 -2.32 -2.92
C MET A 1 -5.07 -2.48 -2.23
N LEU A 2 -4.34 -1.40 -1.99
CA LEU A 2 -3.04 -1.43 -1.31
C LEU A 2 -3.14 -0.64 0.01
N VAL A 3 -2.79 -1.26 1.13
CA VAL A 3 -2.83 -0.68 2.48
C VAL A 3 -1.39 -0.48 2.96
N LEU A 4 -1.09 0.72 3.46
CA LEU A 4 0.23 1.08 3.95
C LEU A 4 0.12 1.47 5.44
N PRO A 5 0.26 0.53 6.38
CA PRO A 5 0.21 0.83 7.81
C PRO A 5 1.42 1.64 8.28
N ASP A 6 1.20 2.65 9.12
CA ASP A 6 2.19 3.50 9.77
C ASP A 6 1.60 4.16 11.03
N ASP A 7 2.38 4.99 11.74
CA ASP A 7 1.94 5.73 12.93
C ASP A 7 1.63 7.20 12.63
N VAL A 8 1.34 7.52 11.36
CA VAL A 8 0.99 8.89 10.93
C VAL A 8 -0.49 9.03 10.60
N PRO A 9 -1.07 10.23 10.74
CA PRO A 9 -2.50 10.46 10.50
C PRO A 9 -3.01 10.02 9.12
N ALA A 10 -2.14 10.05 8.09
CA ALA A 10 -2.49 9.62 6.74
C ALA A 10 -2.52 8.08 6.57
N HIS A 11 -1.89 7.35 7.47
CA HIS A 11 -1.66 5.91 7.38
C HIS A 11 -1.85 5.20 8.73
N PRO A 12 -2.88 5.49 9.52
CA PRO A 12 -2.97 5.02 10.91
C PRO A 12 -2.98 3.49 11.00
N TYR A 13 -2.15 2.95 11.90
CA TYR A 13 -1.95 1.51 12.06
C TYR A 13 -3.24 0.76 12.33
N GLN A 14 -4.02 1.17 13.33
CA GLN A 14 -5.25 0.47 13.73
C GLN A 14 -6.24 0.34 12.56
N THR A 15 -6.59 1.45 11.91
CA THR A 15 -7.48 1.45 10.75
C THR A 15 -6.93 0.59 9.61
N SER A 16 -5.62 0.57 9.41
CA SER A 16 -4.98 -0.25 8.38
C SER A 16 -5.13 -1.75 8.66
N VAL A 17 -4.97 -2.18 9.91
CA VAL A 17 -5.17 -3.57 10.34
C VAL A 17 -6.63 -3.98 10.21
N ASP A 18 -7.57 -3.11 10.57
CA ASP A 18 -9.00 -3.36 10.46
C ASP A 18 -9.39 -3.57 8.99
N ILE A 19 -8.93 -2.70 8.09
CA ILE A 19 -9.18 -2.81 6.64
C ILE A 19 -8.54 -4.08 6.07
N ALA A 20 -7.31 -4.41 6.47
CA ALA A 20 -6.65 -5.64 6.02
C ALA A 20 -7.41 -6.90 6.44
N SER A 21 -8.01 -6.88 7.64
CA SER A 21 -8.83 -7.99 8.15
C SER A 21 -10.15 -8.13 7.40
N LEU A 22 -10.73 -7.01 6.94
CA LEU A 22 -11.99 -7.01 6.17
C LEU A 22 -11.80 -7.32 4.68
N ALA A 23 -10.62 -7.03 4.12
CA ALA A 23 -10.35 -7.15 2.69
C ALA A 23 -9.24 -8.20 2.44
N PRO A 24 -9.57 -9.50 2.38
CA PRO A 24 -8.57 -10.58 2.27
C PRO A 24 -7.74 -10.55 0.98
N ASN A 25 -8.23 -9.86 -0.06
CA ASN A 25 -7.52 -9.68 -1.34
C ASN A 25 -6.73 -8.36 -1.40
N ALA A 26 -6.68 -7.58 -0.31
CA ALA A 26 -5.87 -6.38 -0.25
C ALA A 26 -4.40 -6.75 -0.04
N GLU A 27 -3.51 -5.99 -0.69
CA GLU A 27 -2.09 -6.07 -0.39
C GLU A 27 -1.75 -5.13 0.77
N VAL A 28 -0.88 -5.58 1.68
CA VAL A 28 -0.43 -4.78 2.82
C VAL A 28 1.09 -4.63 2.74
N THR A 29 1.61 -3.41 2.91
CA THR A 29 3.05 -3.18 2.98
C THR A 29 3.60 -3.51 4.37
N VAL A 30 4.92 -3.57 4.47
CA VAL A 30 5.62 -3.65 5.76
C VAL A 30 5.33 -2.43 6.63
N TYR A 31 5.41 -2.61 7.95
CA TYR A 31 5.34 -1.54 8.95
C TYR A 31 6.61 -1.56 9.82
N PRO A 32 7.23 -0.39 10.09
CA PRO A 32 7.03 0.89 9.40
C PRO A 32 7.62 0.85 7.99
N TRP A 33 7.06 1.60 7.02
CA TRP A 33 7.58 1.59 5.63
C TRP A 33 8.49 2.78 5.29
N LYS A 34 8.51 3.83 6.12
CA LYS A 34 9.31 5.05 5.88
C LYS A 34 10.78 4.90 6.25
N GLU A 35 11.11 4.00 7.17
CA GLU A 35 12.46 3.86 7.73
C GLU A 35 12.82 2.38 7.90
N PRO A 36 14.09 2.00 7.61
CA PRO A 36 15.20 2.83 7.12
C PRO A 36 15.04 3.23 5.63
N PRO A 37 15.86 4.16 5.08
CA PRO A 37 15.71 4.69 3.71
C PRO A 37 15.64 3.62 2.61
N GLU A 38 16.33 2.50 2.78
CA GLU A 38 16.30 1.37 1.85
C GLU A 38 14.91 0.72 1.81
N LEU A 39 14.24 0.63 2.97
CA LEU A 39 12.88 0.10 3.07
C LEU A 39 11.87 1.04 2.42
N LYS A 40 12.07 2.35 2.58
CA LYS A 40 11.28 3.37 1.88
C LYS A 40 11.42 3.23 0.37
N ALA A 41 12.64 3.12 -0.14
CA ALA A 41 12.88 2.94 -1.57
C ALA A 41 12.22 1.66 -2.12
N ARG A 42 12.31 0.55 -1.37
CA ARG A 42 11.63 -0.71 -1.72
C ARG A 42 10.10 -0.56 -1.72
N THR A 43 9.54 0.12 -0.73
CA THR A 43 8.09 0.37 -0.65
C THR A 43 7.60 1.23 -1.81
N ILE A 44 8.34 2.28 -2.17
CA ILE A 44 8.02 3.12 -3.35
C ILE A 44 7.98 2.27 -4.63
N ASN A 45 8.97 1.38 -4.81
CA ASN A 45 8.97 0.48 -5.97
C ASN A 45 7.79 -0.49 -5.96
N ARG A 46 7.42 -1.02 -4.79
CA ARG A 46 6.21 -1.87 -4.66
C ARG A 46 4.93 -1.11 -5.03
N VAL A 47 4.75 0.12 -4.53
CA VAL A 47 3.61 0.97 -4.87
C VAL A 47 3.55 1.22 -6.39
N ARG A 48 4.70 1.54 -7.02
CA ARG A 48 4.77 1.73 -8.48
C ARG A 48 4.36 0.48 -9.25
N THR A 49 4.83 -0.70 -8.83
CA THR A 49 4.45 -1.98 -9.44
C THR A 49 2.96 -2.24 -9.29
N PHE A 50 2.41 -2.02 -8.09
CA PHE A 50 0.98 -2.17 -7.82
C PHE A 50 0.14 -1.29 -8.76
N LEU A 51 0.47 -0.01 -8.87
CA LEU A 51 -0.27 0.94 -9.71
C LEU A 51 -0.20 0.58 -11.21
N LYS A 52 0.95 0.08 -11.68
CA LYS A 52 1.10 -0.38 -13.07
C LYS A 52 0.27 -1.63 -13.35
N ALA A 53 0.20 -2.56 -12.40
CA ALA A 53 -0.58 -3.79 -12.56
C ALA A 53 -2.10 -3.54 -12.50
N HIS A 54 -2.53 -2.47 -11.83
CA HIS A 54 -3.94 -2.13 -11.63
C HIS A 54 -4.34 -0.85 -12.38
N GLN A 55 -3.87 -0.69 -13.62
CA GLN A 55 -4.34 0.38 -14.48
C GLN A 55 -5.82 0.15 -14.84
N PRO A 56 -6.65 1.20 -14.88
CA PRO A 56 -8.01 1.07 -15.39
C PRO A 56 -7.96 0.50 -16.81
N VAL A 57 -8.89 -0.40 -17.14
CA VAL A 57 -9.11 -0.76 -18.53
C VAL A 57 -9.61 0.49 -19.23
N THR A 58 -8.75 1.14 -20.00
CA THR A 58 -9.17 2.25 -20.85
C THR A 58 -10.21 1.70 -21.81
N ALA A 59 -11.45 2.18 -21.74
CA ALA A 59 -12.40 1.94 -22.81
C ALA A 59 -11.73 2.47 -24.09
N ALA A 60 -11.50 1.59 -25.07
CA ALA A 60 -11.00 2.00 -26.37
C ALA A 60 -11.92 3.13 -26.86
N ARG A 61 -11.34 4.32 -27.06
CA ARG A 61 -12.01 5.45 -27.69
C ARG A 61 -12.08 5.22 -29.19
#